data_AF-A0A9E3YJH0-F1
#
_entry.id   AF-A0A9E3YJH0-F1
#
_cell.length_a   1.000
_cell.length_b   1.000
_cell.length_c   1.000
_cell.angle_alpha   90.00
_cell.angle_beta   90.00
_cell.angle_gamma   90.00
#
_symmetry.space_group_name_H-M   'P 1'
#
loop_
_entity.id
_entity.type
_entity.pdbx_description
1 polymer ?
#
loop_
_entity_poly.entity_id
_entity_poly.type
_entity_poly.pdbx_seq_one_letter_code
_entity_poly.pdbx_strand_id
1 'polypeptide(L)'
;TGLLVDDLQQMAANWAPGGPARARVTDDPAVGLSALVTGMGSLSYGELAGERIRLGLMLNDPEEEQDCFSDNTHNSHYYDGLGIQNVYLGQYTRLDGTVVTGPSLSALLAATDPALDQSMRDALATSVGALHHMVTVAVGGMPFDMMIAPGNTQGEAVIMAAVDALVDQTRVLERVIDTLHIGGTRIEGSDSLDSGGAVFH
;
A
#
# COMPACT_ATOMS: atom_id res chain seq x y z
N THR A 1 27.60 1.57 3.48
CA THR A 1 26.68 2.51 4.14
C THR A 1 26.63 3.88 3.45
N GLY A 2 27.67 4.32 2.72
CA GLY A 2 27.61 5.59 1.94
C GLY A 2 26.50 5.62 0.88
N LEU A 3 26.39 4.56 0.06
CA LEU A 3 25.41 4.50 -1.04
C LEU A 3 23.96 4.74 -0.57
N LEU A 4 23.51 4.06 0.49
CA LEU A 4 22.16 4.25 1.04
C LEU A 4 21.92 5.71 1.50
N VAL A 5 22.94 6.32 2.12
CA VAL A 5 22.83 7.73 2.56
C VAL A 5 22.73 8.65 1.35
N ASP A 6 23.54 8.41 0.32
CA ASP A 6 23.53 9.19 -0.92
C ASP A 6 22.16 9.07 -1.63
N ASP A 7 21.61 7.86 -1.72
CA ASP A 7 20.29 7.61 -2.32
C ASP A 7 19.16 8.31 -1.54
N LEU A 8 19.18 8.24 -0.22
CA LEU A 8 18.20 8.94 0.63
C LEU A 8 18.33 10.47 0.53
N GLN A 9 19.56 10.99 0.43
CA GLN A 9 19.80 12.41 0.21
C GLN A 9 19.27 12.85 -1.16
N GLN A 10 19.47 12.05 -2.20
CA GLN A 10 18.92 12.30 -3.52
C GLN A 10 17.39 12.30 -3.49
N MET A 11 16.77 11.32 -2.83
CA MET A 11 15.31 11.26 -2.68
C MET A 11 14.75 12.50 -1.97
N ALA A 12 15.38 12.90 -0.86
CA ALA A 12 14.99 14.12 -0.15
C ALA A 12 15.13 15.37 -1.02
N ALA A 13 16.21 15.50 -1.79
CA ALA A 13 16.43 16.61 -2.71
C ALA A 13 15.40 16.66 -3.84
N ASN A 14 14.98 15.51 -4.37
CA ASN A 14 13.97 15.43 -5.43
C ASN A 14 12.60 15.96 -4.99
N TRP A 15 12.26 15.82 -3.71
CA TRP A 15 10.97 16.25 -3.11
C TRP A 15 11.04 17.60 -2.39
N ALA A 16 12.22 18.18 -2.22
CA ALA A 16 12.40 19.51 -1.64
C ALA A 16 11.65 20.60 -2.44
N PRO A 17 11.40 21.79 -1.86
CA PRO A 17 10.87 22.92 -2.63
C PRO A 17 11.71 23.19 -3.89
N GLY A 18 11.09 23.18 -5.07
CA GLY A 18 11.77 23.32 -6.36
C GLY A 18 12.45 22.05 -6.89
N GLY A 19 12.39 20.94 -6.16
CA GLY A 19 12.93 19.65 -6.58
C GLY A 19 12.15 19.04 -7.76
N PRO A 20 12.82 18.26 -8.62
CA PRO A 20 12.24 17.76 -9.87
C PRO A 20 11.02 16.86 -9.68
N ALA A 21 11.00 15.99 -8.67
CA ALA A 21 9.87 15.10 -8.43
C ALA A 21 8.65 15.89 -7.93
N ARG A 22 8.88 16.85 -7.02
CA ARG A 22 7.82 17.74 -6.55
C ARG A 22 7.25 18.59 -7.67
N ALA A 23 8.10 19.24 -8.47
CA ALA A 23 7.66 20.04 -9.61
C ALA A 23 6.81 19.22 -10.57
N ARG A 24 7.24 18.00 -10.91
CA ARG A 24 6.53 17.11 -11.83
C ARG A 24 5.07 16.84 -11.42
N VAL A 25 4.79 16.71 -10.13
CA VAL A 25 3.43 16.43 -9.61
C VAL A 25 2.65 17.69 -9.24
N THR A 26 3.27 18.86 -9.20
CA THR A 26 2.59 20.13 -8.85
C THR A 26 2.39 21.09 -10.02
N ASP A 27 3.16 20.95 -11.11
CA ASP A 27 3.09 21.85 -12.27
C ASP A 27 1.78 21.70 -13.04
N ASP A 28 1.25 20.47 -13.12
CA ASP A 28 -0.05 20.16 -13.71
C ASP A 28 -0.87 19.33 -12.71
N PRO A 29 -1.99 19.85 -12.18
CA PRO A 29 -2.84 19.13 -11.24
C PRO A 29 -3.35 17.78 -11.77
N ALA A 30 -3.64 17.66 -13.07
CA ALA A 30 -4.13 16.40 -13.64
C ALA A 30 -3.04 15.32 -13.61
N VAL A 31 -1.80 15.69 -13.93
CA VAL A 31 -0.64 14.81 -13.79
C VAL A 31 -0.43 14.40 -12.33
N GLY A 32 -0.48 15.37 -11.42
CA GLY A 32 -0.29 15.11 -9.99
C GLY A 32 -1.31 14.13 -9.42
N LEU A 33 -2.59 14.33 -9.74
CA LEU A 33 -3.67 13.43 -9.34
C LEU A 33 -3.51 12.04 -9.96
N SER A 34 -3.18 11.96 -11.25
CA SER A 34 -2.95 10.70 -11.94
C SER A 34 -1.80 9.90 -11.32
N ALA A 35 -0.67 10.56 -11.04
CA ALA A 35 0.47 9.95 -10.37
C ALA A 35 0.14 9.46 -8.95
N LEU A 36 -0.63 10.24 -8.20
CA LEU A 36 -1.05 9.91 -6.84
C LEU A 36 -1.90 8.64 -6.80
N VAL A 37 -2.96 8.58 -7.62
CA VAL A 37 -3.88 7.42 -7.61
C VAL A 37 -3.26 6.19 -8.27
N THR A 38 -2.40 6.36 -9.27
CA THR A 38 -1.61 5.24 -9.82
C THR A 38 -0.66 4.67 -8.78
N GLY A 39 0.10 5.52 -8.06
CA GLY A 39 1.01 5.05 -7.01
C GLY A 39 0.26 4.32 -5.88
N MET A 40 -0.87 4.87 -5.43
CA MET A 40 -1.71 4.21 -4.43
C MET A 40 -2.25 2.85 -4.91
N GLY A 41 -2.79 2.81 -6.13
CA GLY A 41 -3.38 1.59 -6.69
C GLY A 41 -2.34 0.50 -6.95
N SER A 42 -1.24 0.84 -7.62
CA SER A 42 -0.17 -0.13 -7.93
C SER A 42 0.49 -0.67 -6.67
N LEU A 43 0.77 0.19 -5.68
CA LEU A 43 1.30 -0.27 -4.40
C LEU A 43 0.29 -1.17 -3.67
N SER A 44 -1.00 -0.82 -3.66
CA SER A 44 -2.03 -1.60 -2.98
C SER A 44 -2.25 -2.98 -3.61
N TYR A 45 -2.37 -3.04 -4.93
CA TYR A 45 -2.81 -4.23 -5.66
C TYR A 45 -1.65 -5.11 -6.11
N GLY A 46 -0.97 -4.73 -7.19
CA GLY A 46 0.06 -5.56 -7.80
C GLY A 46 1.21 -5.83 -6.84
N GLU A 47 1.75 -4.78 -6.24
CA GLU A 47 2.95 -4.88 -5.40
C GLU A 47 2.66 -5.49 -4.03
N LEU A 48 1.84 -4.84 -3.20
CA LEU A 48 1.68 -5.26 -1.80
C LEU A 48 0.82 -6.51 -1.69
N ALA A 49 -0.42 -6.48 -2.19
CA ALA A 49 -1.30 -7.64 -2.10
C ALA A 49 -0.79 -8.82 -2.94
N GLY A 50 -0.30 -8.55 -4.15
CA GLY A 50 0.11 -9.57 -5.10
C GLY A 50 1.50 -10.14 -4.83
N GLU A 51 2.53 -9.36 -5.15
CA GLU A 51 3.92 -9.84 -5.14
C GLU A 51 4.49 -10.01 -3.73
N ARG A 52 4.26 -9.06 -2.83
CA ARG A 52 4.92 -9.06 -1.51
C ARG A 52 4.25 -9.94 -0.48
N ILE A 53 2.91 -10.03 -0.51
CA ILE A 53 2.15 -10.78 0.50
C ILE A 53 1.72 -12.15 -0.03
N ARG A 54 0.98 -12.18 -1.14
CA ARG A 54 0.32 -13.42 -1.59
C ARG A 54 1.28 -14.41 -2.23
N LEU A 55 2.32 -13.95 -2.93
CA LEU A 55 3.26 -14.84 -3.63
C LEU A 55 3.96 -15.82 -2.69
N GLY A 56 4.53 -15.33 -1.58
CA GLY A 56 5.19 -16.18 -0.59
C GLY A 56 4.26 -17.22 0.03
N LEU A 57 2.98 -16.87 0.26
CA LEU A 57 1.96 -17.81 0.71
C LEU A 57 1.65 -18.88 -0.36
N MET A 58 1.51 -18.48 -1.63
CA MET A 58 1.23 -19.41 -2.72
C MET A 58 2.35 -20.45 -2.90
N LEU A 59 3.60 -20.00 -2.76
CA LEU A 59 4.78 -20.86 -2.89
C LEU A 59 5.10 -21.59 -1.58
N ASN A 60 4.56 -21.13 -0.45
CA ASN A 60 4.96 -21.54 0.90
C ASN A 60 6.48 -21.46 1.08
N ASP A 61 7.10 -20.43 0.50
CA ASP A 61 8.54 -20.25 0.43
C ASP A 61 8.98 -19.06 1.29
N PRO A 62 9.70 -19.31 2.41
CA PRO A 62 10.29 -18.25 3.23
C PRO A 62 11.32 -17.38 2.51
N GLU A 63 11.90 -17.84 1.39
CA GLU A 63 12.84 -17.02 0.61
C GLU A 63 12.13 -15.94 -0.23
N GLU A 64 10.81 -16.08 -0.43
CA GLU A 64 9.95 -15.08 -1.09
C GLU A 64 9.40 -14.05 -0.08
N GLU A 65 9.77 -14.16 1.19
CA GLU A 65 9.47 -13.17 2.22
C GLU A 65 10.43 -11.96 2.10
N GLN A 66 9.86 -10.75 1.93
CA GLN A 66 10.62 -9.52 1.66
C GLN A 66 11.75 -9.21 2.65
N ASP A 67 11.52 -9.40 3.96
CA ASP A 67 12.49 -9.09 5.02
C ASP A 67 12.93 -10.34 5.81
N CYS A 68 12.99 -11.51 5.15
CA CYS A 68 13.22 -12.83 5.73
C CYS A 68 14.42 -12.94 6.69
N PHE A 69 15.49 -12.17 6.48
CA PHE A 69 16.67 -12.21 7.37
C PHE A 69 16.48 -11.48 8.71
N SER A 70 15.44 -10.68 8.85
CA SER A 70 15.23 -9.79 9.99
C SER A 70 13.89 -9.99 10.71
N ASP A 71 13.07 -10.93 10.23
CA ASP A 71 11.71 -11.21 10.70
C ASP A 71 10.83 -9.95 10.74
N ASN A 72 11.02 -9.00 9.81
CA ASN A 72 10.37 -7.68 9.87
C ASN A 72 9.26 -7.44 8.83
N THR A 73 8.95 -8.44 8.01
CA THR A 73 8.04 -8.33 6.85
C THR A 73 6.67 -7.77 7.21
N HIS A 74 6.10 -8.22 8.33
CA HIS A 74 4.83 -7.74 8.85
C HIS A 74 4.80 -6.21 9.09
N ASN A 75 5.92 -5.63 9.56
CA ASN A 75 6.01 -4.19 9.77
C ASN A 75 6.14 -3.45 8.43
N SER A 76 6.95 -3.95 7.50
CA SER A 76 7.08 -3.36 6.16
C SER A 76 5.74 -3.30 5.45
N HIS A 77 4.98 -4.39 5.45
CA HIS A 77 3.64 -4.43 4.88
C HIS A 77 2.67 -3.45 5.56
N TYR A 78 2.69 -3.39 6.90
CA TYR A 78 1.86 -2.46 7.65
C TYR A 78 2.16 -1.00 7.31
N TYR A 79 3.43 -0.61 7.26
CA TYR A 79 3.81 0.77 6.96
C TYR A 79 3.60 1.16 5.50
N ASP A 80 3.68 0.21 4.56
CA ASP A 80 3.24 0.43 3.17
C ASP A 80 1.74 0.76 3.12
N GLY A 81 0.89 -0.04 3.77
CA GLY A 81 -0.56 0.21 3.86
C GLY A 81 -0.89 1.53 4.56
N LEU A 82 -0.20 1.85 5.65
CA LEU A 82 -0.36 3.12 6.36
C LEU A 82 0.05 4.31 5.49
N GLY A 83 1.10 4.16 4.67
CA GLY A 83 1.53 5.16 3.69
C GLY A 83 0.43 5.50 2.69
N ILE A 84 -0.27 4.50 2.16
CA ILE A 84 -1.40 4.70 1.23
C ILE A 84 -2.52 5.50 1.92
N GLN A 85 -2.87 5.15 3.16
CA GLN A 85 -3.88 5.87 3.93
C GLN A 85 -3.48 7.34 4.18
N ASN A 86 -2.22 7.58 4.56
CA ASN A 86 -1.71 8.93 4.82
C ASN A 86 -1.81 9.82 3.58
N VAL A 87 -1.48 9.28 2.39
CA VAL A 87 -1.59 10.00 1.12
C VAL A 87 -3.04 10.34 0.80
N TYR A 88 -3.97 9.40 0.96
CA TYR A 88 -5.39 9.65 0.70
C TYR A 88 -5.99 10.73 1.61
N LEU A 89 -5.67 10.65 2.91
CA LEU A 89 -6.18 11.57 3.92
C LEU A 89 -5.46 12.91 3.94
N GLY A 90 -4.28 13.00 3.30
CA GLY A 90 -3.42 14.19 3.35
C GLY A 90 -2.93 14.48 4.77
N GLN A 91 -2.69 13.43 5.56
CA GLN A 91 -2.30 13.52 6.96
C GLN A 91 -1.19 12.54 7.29
N TYR A 92 -0.20 12.98 8.09
CA TYR A 92 0.88 12.12 8.59
C TYR A 92 1.24 12.51 10.02
N THR A 93 1.29 11.53 10.92
CA THR A 93 1.76 11.71 12.29
C THR A 93 3.26 11.42 12.36
N ARG A 94 4.05 12.42 12.74
CA ARG A 94 5.49 12.29 12.91
C ARG A 94 5.82 11.45 14.15
N LEU A 95 7.07 11.01 14.24
CA LEU A 95 7.61 10.26 15.39
C LEU A 95 7.51 11.03 16.72
N ASP A 96 7.50 12.36 16.69
CA ASP A 96 7.34 13.22 17.88
C ASP A 96 5.87 13.44 18.26
N GLY A 97 4.92 12.80 17.55
CA GLY A 97 3.48 12.93 17.75
C GLY A 97 2.85 14.16 17.08
N THR A 98 3.64 15.04 16.45
CA THR A 98 3.08 16.18 15.71
C THR A 98 2.43 15.69 14.41
N VAL A 99 1.32 16.33 14.06
CA VAL A 99 0.54 15.96 12.87
C VAL A 99 0.78 16.96 11.75
N VAL A 100 1.12 16.45 10.58
CA VAL A 100 1.15 17.19 9.31
C VAL A 100 -0.19 16.98 8.63
N THR A 101 -0.82 18.06 8.17
CA THR A 101 -2.06 18.01 7.37
C THR A 101 -1.97 18.95 6.17
N GLY A 102 -2.76 18.65 5.13
CA GLY A 102 -2.91 19.49 3.96
C GLY A 102 -4.17 19.17 3.16
N PRO A 103 -4.35 19.77 1.98
CA PRO A 103 -5.37 19.33 1.03
C PRO A 103 -5.25 17.83 0.73
N SER A 104 -6.38 17.15 0.54
CA SER A 104 -6.40 15.69 0.43
C SER A 104 -7.33 15.21 -0.69
N LEU A 105 -7.06 13.99 -1.17
CA LEU A 105 -7.95 13.32 -2.13
C LEU A 105 -9.30 12.99 -1.48
N SER A 106 -9.29 12.69 -0.17
CA SER A 106 -10.52 12.55 0.62
C SER A 106 -11.40 13.80 0.56
N ALA A 107 -10.84 14.99 0.83
CA ALA A 107 -11.62 16.23 0.77
C ALA A 107 -12.11 16.55 -0.65
N LEU A 108 -11.29 16.27 -1.68
CA LEU A 108 -11.68 16.43 -3.08
C LEU A 108 -12.85 15.51 -3.45
N LEU A 109 -12.78 14.23 -3.07
CA LEU A 109 -13.82 13.27 -3.34
C LEU A 109 -15.09 13.58 -2.56
N ALA A 110 -14.99 13.94 -1.28
CA ALA A 110 -16.14 14.26 -0.44
C ALA A 110 -16.96 15.45 -0.99
N ALA A 111 -16.32 16.38 -1.70
CA ALA A 111 -17.00 17.48 -2.38
C ALA A 111 -17.82 17.05 -3.60
N THR A 112 -17.54 15.87 -4.17
CA THR A 112 -18.20 15.31 -5.36
C THR A 112 -19.15 14.16 -5.00
N ASP A 113 -18.66 13.20 -4.20
CA ASP A 113 -19.39 12.04 -3.69
C ASP A 113 -18.95 11.72 -2.25
N PRO A 114 -19.66 12.26 -1.24
CA PRO A 114 -19.32 12.03 0.17
C PRO A 114 -19.56 10.57 0.62
N ALA A 115 -20.44 9.82 -0.04
CA ALA A 115 -20.67 8.43 0.29
C ALA A 115 -19.51 7.55 -0.20
N LEU A 116 -18.97 7.86 -1.38
CA LEU A 116 -17.80 7.18 -1.91
C LEU A 116 -16.52 7.52 -1.12
N ASP A 117 -16.35 8.78 -0.67
CA ASP A 117 -15.28 9.12 0.28
C ASP A 117 -15.34 8.29 1.55
N GLN A 118 -16.52 8.21 2.17
CA GLN A 118 -16.68 7.37 3.36
C GLN A 118 -16.34 5.90 3.07
N SER A 119 -16.78 5.37 1.93
CA SER A 119 -16.46 4.00 1.51
C SER A 119 -14.95 3.78 1.33
N MET A 120 -14.24 4.75 0.76
CA MET A 120 -12.78 4.66 0.58
C MET A 120 -12.04 4.74 1.92
N ARG A 121 -12.48 5.61 2.83
CA ARG A 121 -11.94 5.71 4.20
C ARG A 121 -12.14 4.42 4.99
N ASP A 122 -13.31 3.81 4.88
CA ASP A 122 -13.62 2.53 5.52
C ASP A 122 -12.77 1.39 4.94
N ALA A 123 -12.58 1.36 3.63
CA ALA A 123 -11.71 0.38 2.98
C ALA A 123 -10.24 0.53 3.41
N LEU A 124 -9.72 1.76 3.48
CA LEU A 124 -8.38 2.06 4.00
C LEU A 124 -8.23 1.67 5.47
N ALA A 125 -9.26 1.92 6.30
CA ALA A 125 -9.23 1.51 7.70
C ALA A 125 -9.23 -0.02 7.85
N THR A 126 -9.96 -0.71 6.98
CA THR A 126 -10.05 -2.18 6.97
C THR A 126 -8.71 -2.81 6.58
N SER A 127 -8.08 -2.34 5.49
CA SER A 127 -6.78 -2.87 5.03
C SER A 127 -5.66 -2.61 6.03
N VAL A 128 -5.56 -1.39 6.56
CA VAL A 128 -4.59 -1.04 7.61
C VAL A 128 -4.85 -1.83 8.88
N GLY A 129 -6.12 -2.05 9.24
CA GLY A 129 -6.51 -2.90 10.37
C GLY A 129 -6.09 -4.36 10.20
N ALA A 130 -6.27 -4.93 9.01
CA ALA A 130 -5.83 -6.30 8.70
C ALA A 130 -4.31 -6.44 8.72
N LEU A 131 -3.58 -5.47 8.15
CA LEU A 131 -2.12 -5.43 8.22
C LEU A 131 -1.61 -5.27 9.66
N HIS A 132 -2.25 -4.43 10.46
CA HIS A 132 -1.92 -4.31 11.89
C HIS A 132 -2.23 -5.59 12.67
N HIS A 133 -3.29 -6.32 12.30
CA HIS A 133 -3.57 -7.63 12.88
C HIS A 133 -2.44 -8.61 12.57
N MET A 134 -1.91 -8.63 11.34
CA MET A 134 -0.73 -9.41 10.98
C MET A 134 0.48 -9.07 11.86
N VAL A 135 0.76 -7.78 12.09
CA VAL A 135 1.81 -7.35 13.05
C VAL A 135 1.55 -7.93 14.45
N THR A 136 0.31 -7.87 14.93
CA THR A 136 -0.07 -8.37 16.26
C THR A 136 0.16 -9.88 16.38
N VAL A 137 -0.18 -10.66 15.35
CA VAL A 137 0.03 -12.12 15.31
C VAL A 137 1.54 -12.44 15.26
N ALA A 138 2.31 -11.69 14.45
CA ALA A 138 3.76 -11.84 14.35
C ALA A 138 4.46 -11.62 15.70
N VAL A 139 4.21 -10.47 16.34
CA VAL A 139 4.75 -10.14 17.67
C VAL A 139 4.25 -11.11 18.75
N GLY A 140 3.06 -11.71 18.55
CA GLY A 140 2.48 -12.74 19.41
C GLY A 140 3.17 -14.11 19.33
N GLY A 141 4.14 -14.29 18.43
CA GLY A 141 4.96 -15.50 18.33
C GLY A 141 4.73 -16.35 17.08
N MET A 142 4.05 -15.81 16.06
CA MET A 142 3.94 -16.45 14.75
C MET A 142 4.40 -15.46 13.66
N PRO A 143 5.73 -15.29 13.46
CA PRO A 143 6.28 -14.45 12.39
C PRO A 143 5.79 -14.88 11.00
N PHE A 144 6.04 -14.04 10.00
CA PHE A 144 5.43 -14.18 8.68
C PHE A 144 5.78 -15.50 7.99
N ASP A 145 7.04 -15.94 8.05
CA ASP A 145 7.51 -17.27 7.62
C ASP A 145 6.70 -18.43 8.22
N MET A 146 6.32 -18.34 9.49
CA MET A 146 5.46 -19.32 10.14
C MET A 146 4.01 -19.21 9.64
N MET A 147 3.54 -18.00 9.33
CA MET A 147 2.19 -17.80 8.77
C MET A 147 2.03 -18.45 7.39
N ILE A 148 3.06 -18.38 6.54
CA ILE A 148 3.06 -19.00 5.20
C ILE A 148 3.41 -20.49 5.20
N ALA A 149 3.70 -21.09 6.36
CA ALA A 149 4.10 -22.49 6.43
C ALA A 149 2.99 -23.42 5.90
N PRO A 150 3.33 -24.48 5.13
CA PRO A 150 2.34 -25.38 4.56
C PRO A 150 1.40 -25.97 5.60
N GLY A 151 0.09 -25.75 5.42
CA GLY A 151 -0.95 -26.26 6.31
C GLY A 151 -1.21 -25.42 7.56
N ASN A 152 -0.55 -24.26 7.73
CA ASN A 152 -0.91 -23.30 8.76
C ASN A 152 -2.15 -22.48 8.34
N THR A 153 -3.34 -23.06 8.54
CA THR A 153 -4.60 -22.42 8.16
C THR A 153 -4.89 -21.14 8.94
N GLN A 154 -4.33 -20.98 10.15
CA GLN A 154 -4.46 -19.75 10.92
C GLN A 154 -3.62 -18.62 10.31
N GLY A 155 -2.36 -18.92 9.96
CA GLY A 155 -1.47 -17.98 9.29
C GLY A 155 -1.99 -17.56 7.93
N GLU A 156 -2.41 -18.53 7.11
CA GLU A 156 -3.06 -18.30 5.81
C GLU A 156 -4.25 -17.35 5.92
N ALA A 157 -5.13 -17.55 6.92
CA ALA A 157 -6.29 -16.69 7.12
C ALA A 157 -5.91 -15.24 7.48
N VAL A 158 -4.85 -15.03 8.26
CA VAL A 158 -4.34 -13.69 8.59
C VAL A 158 -3.79 -12.99 7.35
N ILE A 159 -3.01 -13.72 6.54
CA ILE A 159 -2.43 -13.21 5.30
C ILE A 159 -3.54 -12.86 4.29
N MET A 160 -4.44 -13.79 4.04
CA MET A 160 -5.51 -13.60 3.06
C MET A 160 -6.47 -12.48 3.47
N ALA A 161 -6.73 -12.27 4.77
CA ALA A 161 -7.52 -11.12 5.22
C ALA A 161 -6.88 -9.77 4.84
N ALA A 162 -5.54 -9.67 4.88
CA ALA A 162 -4.84 -8.46 4.43
C ALA A 162 -4.86 -8.32 2.91
N VAL A 163 -4.61 -9.42 2.17
CA VAL A 163 -4.69 -9.46 0.70
C VAL A 163 -6.06 -9.02 0.21
N ASP A 164 -7.12 -9.64 0.72
CA ASP A 164 -8.50 -9.36 0.31
C ASP A 164 -8.88 -7.91 0.60
N ALA A 165 -8.49 -7.37 1.76
CA ALA A 165 -8.75 -5.98 2.12
C ALA A 165 -8.00 -4.97 1.23
N LEU A 166 -6.77 -5.28 0.81
CA LEU A 166 -6.02 -4.46 -0.14
C LEU A 166 -6.60 -4.51 -1.56
N VAL A 167 -7.08 -5.69 -1.99
CA VAL A 167 -7.80 -5.85 -3.26
C VAL A 167 -9.10 -5.05 -3.25
N ASP A 168 -9.89 -5.17 -2.19
CA ASP A 168 -11.16 -4.43 -2.06
C ASP A 168 -10.93 -2.92 -1.95
N GLN A 169 -9.92 -2.47 -1.21
CA GLN A 169 -9.47 -1.08 -1.20
C GLN A 169 -9.16 -0.56 -2.61
N THR A 170 -8.45 -1.35 -3.41
CA THR A 170 -8.09 -0.97 -4.79
C THR A 170 -9.33 -0.83 -5.65
N ARG A 171 -10.30 -1.74 -5.54
CA ARG A 171 -11.59 -1.65 -6.26
C ARG A 171 -12.38 -0.39 -5.90
N VAL A 172 -12.32 0.05 -4.64
CA VAL A 172 -12.93 1.32 -4.24
C VAL A 172 -12.15 2.49 -4.85
N LEU A 173 -10.81 2.44 -4.87
CA LEU A 173 -9.99 3.47 -5.50
C LEU A 173 -10.26 3.60 -7.01
N GLU A 174 -10.48 2.50 -7.73
CA GLU A 174 -10.87 2.55 -9.15
C GLU A 174 -12.16 3.34 -9.36
N ARG A 175 -13.16 3.14 -8.48
CA ARG A 175 -14.39 3.96 -8.50
C ARG A 175 -14.11 5.43 -8.20
N VAL A 176 -13.18 5.74 -7.29
CA VAL A 176 -12.75 7.12 -7.01
C VAL A 176 -12.14 7.78 -8.25
N ILE A 177 -11.27 7.05 -8.96
CA ILE A 177 -10.64 7.50 -10.21
C ILE A 177 -11.71 7.84 -11.24
N ASP A 178 -12.68 6.95 -11.44
CA ASP A 178 -13.79 7.15 -12.37
C ASP A 178 -14.67 8.34 -11.98
N THR A 179 -15.10 8.43 -10.71
CA THR A 179 -15.96 9.52 -10.21
C THR A 179 -15.30 10.89 -10.36
N LEU A 180 -13.99 10.98 -10.12
CA LEU A 180 -13.23 12.22 -10.26
C LEU A 180 -12.73 12.45 -11.69
N HIS A 181 -13.01 11.53 -12.63
CA HIS A 181 -12.58 11.59 -14.02
C HIS A 181 -11.05 11.77 -14.17
N ILE A 182 -10.27 11.10 -13.32
CA ILE A 182 -8.81 11.19 -13.34
C ILE A 182 -8.28 10.33 -14.49
N GLY A 183 -7.78 10.98 -15.54
CA GLY A 183 -7.24 10.30 -16.72
C GLY A 183 -5.79 9.82 -16.57
N GLY A 184 -5.37 8.95 -17.50
CA GLY A 184 -3.96 8.52 -17.61
C GLY A 184 -3.50 7.55 -16.53
N THR A 185 -4.43 6.97 -15.77
CA THR A 185 -4.15 6.06 -14.66
C THR A 185 -4.00 4.63 -15.17
N ARG A 186 -2.94 3.95 -14.72
CA ARG A 186 -2.78 2.50 -14.86
C ARG A 186 -2.44 1.96 -13.48
N ILE A 187 -3.29 1.09 -12.95
CA ILE A 187 -2.97 0.29 -11.76
C ILE A 187 -2.22 -0.94 -12.25
N GLU A 188 -1.07 -1.22 -11.64
CA GLU A 188 -0.29 -2.42 -11.94
C GLU A 188 -0.97 -3.65 -11.34
N GLY A 189 -1.15 -4.69 -12.17
CA GLY A 189 -1.68 -5.99 -11.78
C GLY A 189 -0.61 -6.89 -11.17
N SER A 190 -0.99 -8.13 -10.85
CA SER A 190 -0.04 -9.16 -10.39
C SER A 190 -0.52 -10.53 -10.84
N ASP A 191 0.39 -11.36 -11.34
CA ASP A 191 0.05 -12.71 -11.76
C ASP A 191 -0.45 -13.55 -10.58
N SER A 192 0.04 -13.30 -9.36
CA SER A 192 -0.46 -14.00 -8.17
C SER A 192 -1.96 -13.74 -7.97
N LEU A 193 -2.43 -12.51 -8.24
CA LEU A 193 -3.83 -12.09 -8.16
C LEU A 193 -4.66 -12.49 -9.38
N ASP A 194 -4.13 -12.29 -10.59
CA ASP A 194 -4.89 -12.29 -11.84
C ASP A 194 -4.95 -13.67 -12.52
N SER A 195 -3.99 -14.56 -12.25
CA SER A 195 -3.85 -15.85 -12.98
C SER A 195 -4.65 -17.01 -12.38
N GLY A 196 -5.48 -16.78 -11.36
CA GLY A 196 -6.22 -17.86 -10.69
C GLY A 196 -5.31 -18.87 -9.96
N GLY A 197 -4.10 -18.47 -9.59
CA GLY A 197 -3.12 -19.30 -8.88
C GLY A 197 -2.08 -19.98 -9.79
N ALA A 198 -2.02 -19.65 -11.07
CA ALA A 198 -1.06 -20.20 -12.02
C ALA A 198 0.19 -19.31 -12.15
N VAL A 199 0.97 -19.20 -11.08
CA VAL A 199 2.32 -18.60 -11.12
C VAL A 199 3.33 -19.74 -11.19
N PHE A 200 3.34 -20.47 -12.31
CA PHE A 200 4.36 -21.48 -12.56
C PHE A 200 4.94 -21.31 -13.97
N HIS A 201 6.22 -20.96 -14.03
CA HIS A 201 7.09 -21.09 -15.19
C HIS A 201 8.21 -22.06 -14.88
#